data_AF-A0A962EB02-F1
#
_entry.id   AF-A0A962EB02-F1
#
_cell.length_a   1.000
_cell.length_b   1.000
_cell.length_c   1.000
_cell.angle_alpha   90.00
_cell.angle_beta   90.00
_cell.angle_gamma   90.00
#
_symmetry.space_group_name_H-M   'P 1'
#
loop_
_entity.id
_entity.type
_entity.pdbx_description
1 polymer ?
#
loop_
_entity_poly.entity_id
_entity_poly.type
_entity_poly.pdbx_seq_one_letter_code
_entity_poly.pdbx_strand_id
1 'polypeptide(L)'
;MIQWGAMARASLVGAGLLCAQGASADVFINEFHYDNAGTDTNEKVEVIAPAGTNLAGWKVVLYNGSGGGQYATLNLSGTTSNQCGGHGTAVVSVGSTGMQNGAPDGLALVNSSGQVVQFLSYEGSFSATNGPAAGLSSSLVPQSETNSTPSGYSLQLTGSGSSYAQFSWAAPAASSFGACNPGQTLTGGGGGGGGGSGGSSLSNNVPRDGLAASSGATLQYTMAVPAGASDL
;
A
#
# COMPACT_ATOMS: atom_id res chain seq x y z
N MET A 1 -48.60 -37.08 -43.24
CA MET A 1 -47.89 -37.74 -42.13
C MET A 1 -46.42 -37.78 -42.49
N ILE A 2 -45.42 -37.24 -41.79
CA ILE A 2 -45.27 -36.59 -40.49
C ILE A 2 -44.01 -35.71 -40.65
N GLN A 3 -44.02 -34.49 -40.10
CA GLN A 3 -42.82 -33.64 -39.97
C GLN A 3 -41.87 -34.19 -38.89
N TRP A 4 -40.55 -34.08 -39.13
CA TRP A 4 -39.49 -33.97 -38.13
C TRP A 4 -38.48 -33.00 -38.74
N GLY A 5 -38.04 -31.87 -38.16
CA GLY A 5 -37.91 -31.48 -36.77
C GLY A 5 -36.46 -30.98 -36.61
N ALA A 6 -36.24 -29.68 -36.81
CA ALA A 6 -34.92 -29.05 -36.77
C ALA A 6 -34.35 -29.02 -35.34
N MET A 7 -33.07 -29.39 -35.16
CA MET A 7 -32.33 -29.10 -33.94
C MET A 7 -31.54 -27.81 -34.11
N ALA A 8 -32.03 -26.73 -33.50
CA ALA A 8 -31.26 -25.51 -33.27
C ALA A 8 -30.31 -25.72 -32.09
N ARG A 9 -29.01 -25.49 -32.29
CA ARG A 9 -28.01 -25.47 -31.22
C ARG A 9 -28.10 -24.10 -30.54
N ALA A 10 -28.61 -24.07 -29.30
CA ALA A 10 -28.52 -22.89 -28.45
C ALA A 10 -27.08 -22.78 -27.92
N SER A 11 -26.33 -21.81 -28.41
CA SER A 11 -25.06 -21.41 -27.79
C SER A 11 -25.37 -20.56 -26.56
N LEU A 12 -25.11 -21.10 -25.36
CA LEU A 12 -25.02 -20.30 -24.15
C LEU A 12 -23.78 -19.41 -24.24
N VAL A 13 -23.98 -18.11 -24.43
CA VAL A 13 -22.94 -17.12 -24.12
C VAL A 13 -23.07 -16.82 -22.64
N GLY A 14 -22.25 -17.49 -21.83
CA GLY A 14 -22.08 -17.15 -20.43
C GLY A 14 -21.37 -15.80 -20.34
N ALA A 15 -22.13 -14.73 -20.09
CA ALA A 15 -21.56 -13.45 -19.71
C ALA A 15 -20.91 -13.61 -18.33
N GLY A 16 -19.61 -13.90 -18.31
CA GLY A 16 -18.81 -13.84 -17.11
C GLY A 16 -18.89 -12.43 -16.55
N LEU A 17 -19.49 -12.29 -15.37
CA LEU A 17 -19.37 -11.08 -14.56
C LEU A 17 -17.87 -10.92 -14.25
N LEU A 18 -17.16 -10.09 -15.00
CA LEU A 18 -15.89 -9.56 -14.54
C LEU A 18 -16.24 -8.57 -13.43
N CYS A 19 -16.16 -9.00 -12.18
CA CYS A 19 -15.98 -8.08 -11.08
C CYS A 19 -14.68 -7.32 -11.37
N ALA A 20 -14.77 -6.05 -11.74
CA ALA A 20 -13.62 -5.16 -11.70
C ALA A 20 -13.16 -5.12 -10.24
N GLN A 21 -12.12 -5.89 -9.92
CA GLN A 21 -11.43 -5.76 -8.65
C GLN A 21 -10.89 -4.34 -8.64
N GLY A 22 -11.55 -3.45 -7.89
CA GLY A 22 -10.97 -2.15 -7.59
C GLY A 22 -9.61 -2.42 -6.97
N ALA A 23 -8.54 -1.98 -7.62
CA ALA A 23 -7.20 -2.03 -7.07
C ALA A 23 -7.22 -1.18 -5.79
N SER A 24 -7.40 -1.82 -4.64
CA SER A 24 -7.06 -1.20 -3.37
C SER A 24 -5.56 -0.97 -3.43
N ALA A 25 -5.13 0.28 -3.55
CA ALA A 25 -3.73 0.59 -3.46
C ALA A 25 -3.20 0.14 -2.08
N ASP A 26 -2.03 -0.51 -2.10
CA ASP A 26 -1.45 -1.18 -0.92
C ASP A 26 -0.72 -0.18 -0.02
N VAL A 27 -0.60 -0.52 1.27
CA VAL A 27 0.31 0.16 2.21
C VAL A 27 1.65 -0.57 2.18
N PHE A 28 2.76 0.12 1.90
CA PHE A 28 4.07 -0.51 1.77
C PHE A 28 5.23 0.41 2.18
N ILE A 29 6.37 -0.19 2.52
CA ILE A 29 7.65 0.49 2.78
C ILE A 29 8.13 1.13 1.48
N ASN A 30 8.35 2.44 1.52
CA ASN A 30 8.59 3.28 0.35
C ASN A 30 10.03 3.79 0.23
N GLU A 31 10.63 4.09 1.38
CA GLU A 31 11.96 4.66 1.50
C GLU A 31 12.52 4.30 2.88
N PHE A 32 13.82 3.99 2.98
CA PHE A 32 14.49 3.83 4.28
C PHE A 32 15.98 4.13 4.20
N HIS A 33 16.55 4.51 5.34
CA HIS A 33 17.97 4.81 5.53
C HIS A 33 18.49 4.06 6.75
N TYR A 34 19.56 3.29 6.59
CA TYR A 34 20.17 2.45 7.61
C TYR A 34 21.69 2.61 7.75
N ASP A 35 22.42 2.97 6.69
CA ASP A 35 23.90 3.08 6.74
C ASP A 35 24.38 4.36 6.03
N ASN A 36 25.30 5.09 6.66
CA ASN A 36 25.99 6.22 6.05
C ASN A 36 27.48 6.28 6.42
N ALA A 37 28.23 7.08 5.65
CA ALA A 37 29.62 7.36 5.95
C ALA A 37 29.80 7.91 7.37
N GLY A 38 30.64 7.25 8.17
CA GLY A 38 30.91 7.62 9.55
C GLY A 38 30.01 6.89 10.54
N THR A 39 29.46 7.61 11.51
CA THR A 39 28.43 7.09 12.42
C THR A 39 27.07 7.27 11.77
N ASP A 40 26.22 6.25 11.85
CA ASP A 40 24.88 6.31 11.29
C ASP A 40 24.05 7.37 11.99
N THR A 41 23.37 8.19 11.19
CA THR A 41 22.52 9.27 11.66
C THR A 41 21.30 9.41 10.77
N ASN A 42 20.21 9.94 11.33
CA ASN A 42 18.97 10.18 10.58
C ASN A 42 18.31 8.92 10.01
N GLU A 43 18.54 7.76 10.63
CA GLU A 43 17.92 6.49 10.25
C GLU A 43 16.40 6.57 10.41
N LYS A 44 15.70 6.25 9.33
CA LYS A 44 14.26 6.45 9.16
C LYS A 44 13.70 5.39 8.25
N VAL A 45 12.42 5.09 8.47
CA VAL A 45 11.61 4.28 7.56
C VAL A 45 10.39 5.09 7.17
N GLU A 46 10.10 5.13 5.88
CA GLU A 46 8.88 5.70 5.31
C GLU A 46 7.98 4.60 4.78
N VAL A 47 6.70 4.74 5.06
CA VAL A 47 5.63 3.96 4.46
C VAL A 47 4.79 4.87 3.59
N ILE A 48 4.36 4.38 2.44
CA ILE A 48 3.37 5.04 1.58
C ILE A 48 2.05 4.27 1.66
N ALA A 49 0.95 5.00 1.64
CA ALA A 49 -0.39 4.46 1.73
C ALA A 49 -1.38 5.30 0.92
N PRO A 50 -2.54 4.75 0.52
CA PRO A 50 -3.62 5.56 -0.04
C PRO A 50 -3.94 6.74 0.88
N ALA A 51 -4.28 7.90 0.33
CA ALA A 51 -4.63 9.07 1.11
C ALA A 51 -5.85 8.78 2.00
N GLY A 52 -5.82 9.30 3.22
CA GLY A 52 -6.85 9.03 4.23
C GLY A 52 -6.65 7.72 5.00
N THR A 53 -5.58 6.96 4.74
CA THR A 53 -5.28 5.74 5.50
C THR A 53 -4.88 6.10 6.93
N ASN A 54 -5.63 5.61 7.91
CA ASN A 54 -5.28 5.69 9.33
C ASN A 54 -4.27 4.61 9.68
N LEU A 55 -3.08 5.01 10.14
CA LEU A 55 -1.98 4.12 10.49
C LEU A 55 -1.96 3.72 11.98
N ALA A 56 -2.99 4.05 12.75
CA ALA A 56 -3.11 3.58 14.13
C ALA A 56 -2.99 2.05 14.22
N GLY A 57 -2.07 1.57 15.05
CA GLY A 57 -1.79 0.14 15.26
C GLY A 57 -0.86 -0.49 14.21
N TRP A 58 -0.56 0.21 13.12
CA TRP A 58 0.50 -0.21 12.20
C TRP A 58 1.87 0.00 12.83
N LYS A 59 2.83 -0.83 12.44
CA LYS A 59 4.19 -0.78 12.97
C LYS A 59 5.22 -1.28 11.97
N VAL A 60 6.44 -0.78 12.10
CA VAL A 60 7.64 -1.36 11.51
C VAL A 60 8.39 -2.11 12.60
N VAL A 61 8.80 -3.35 12.33
CA VAL A 61 9.57 -4.18 13.27
C VAL A 61 10.93 -4.46 12.66
N LEU A 62 12.00 -4.16 13.40
CA LEU A 62 13.38 -4.37 12.93
C LEU A 62 13.91 -5.72 13.40
N TYR A 63 14.66 -6.39 12.54
CA TYR A 63 15.16 -7.75 12.73
C TYR A 63 16.66 -7.83 12.47
N ASN A 64 17.35 -8.52 13.38
CA ASN A 64 18.75 -8.91 13.20
C ASN A 64 18.78 -10.18 12.35
N GLY A 65 19.44 -10.17 11.19
CA GLY A 65 19.44 -11.30 10.27
C GLY A 65 20.48 -12.38 10.57
N SER A 66 21.42 -12.13 11.48
CA SER A 66 22.31 -13.18 12.00
C SER A 66 21.55 -14.22 12.85
N GLY A 67 20.64 -13.76 13.72
CA GLY A 67 19.82 -14.62 14.58
C GLY A 67 18.34 -14.74 14.19
N GLY A 68 17.89 -13.92 13.23
CA GLY A 68 16.48 -13.80 12.82
C GLY A 68 15.57 -13.16 13.88
N GLY A 69 16.11 -12.62 14.96
CA GLY A 69 15.33 -12.08 16.07
C GLY A 69 14.96 -10.61 15.86
N GLN A 70 13.71 -10.23 16.17
CA GLN A 70 13.34 -8.82 16.27
C GLN A 70 14.11 -8.14 17.41
N TYR A 71 14.50 -6.88 17.22
CA TYR A 71 15.18 -6.09 18.26
C TYR A 71 14.52 -4.73 18.51
N ALA A 72 13.64 -4.27 17.62
CA ALA A 72 12.93 -3.01 17.80
C ALA A 72 11.53 -3.05 17.17
N THR A 73 10.64 -2.22 17.69
CA THR A 73 9.32 -1.95 17.10
C THR A 73 9.08 -0.45 17.08
N LEU A 74 8.77 0.07 15.90
CA LEU A 74 8.50 1.46 15.62
C LEU A 74 7.02 1.59 15.27
N ASN A 75 6.24 2.25 16.14
CA ASN A 75 4.82 2.44 15.88
C ASN A 75 4.60 3.54 14.83
N LEU A 76 3.74 3.25 13.86
CA LEU A 76 3.24 4.26 12.93
C LEU A 76 2.01 4.95 13.55
N SER A 77 1.72 6.15 13.07
CA SER A 77 0.56 6.91 13.54
C SER A 77 0.13 7.94 12.51
N GLY A 78 -1.01 8.59 12.79
CA GLY A 78 -1.57 9.61 11.92
C GLY A 78 -2.34 9.05 10.74
N THR A 79 -2.75 9.97 9.86
CA THR A 79 -3.50 9.68 8.64
C THR A 79 -2.72 10.26 7.47
N THR A 80 -2.51 9.47 6.42
CA THR A 80 -1.76 9.92 5.24
C THR A 80 -2.52 11.00 4.46
N SER A 81 -1.83 12.06 4.06
CA SER A 81 -2.36 13.11 3.19
C SER A 81 -2.40 12.67 1.72
N ASN A 82 -2.95 13.51 0.84
CA ASN A 82 -2.92 13.27 -0.61
C ASN A 82 -1.82 14.14 -1.24
N GLN A 83 -0.63 13.55 -1.46
CA GLN A 83 0.52 14.25 -2.08
C GLN A 83 1.11 13.53 -3.31
N CYS A 84 0.96 12.21 -3.42
CA CYS A 84 1.62 11.38 -4.44
C CYS A 84 0.57 10.61 -5.25
N GLY A 85 -0.14 11.27 -6.17
CA GLY A 85 -1.08 10.60 -7.08
C GLY A 85 -2.19 9.81 -6.36
N GLY A 86 -2.77 10.39 -5.30
CA GLY A 86 -3.76 9.74 -4.45
C GLY A 86 -3.18 9.12 -3.17
N HIS A 87 -1.87 9.14 -2.96
CA HIS A 87 -1.23 8.55 -1.78
C HIS A 87 -0.59 9.61 -0.89
N GLY A 88 -0.28 9.22 0.33
CA GLY A 88 0.59 9.98 1.21
C GLY A 88 1.58 9.09 1.94
N THR A 89 2.59 9.74 2.49
CA THR A 89 3.69 9.11 3.21
C THR A 89 3.56 9.31 4.71
N ALA A 90 4.14 8.38 5.46
CA ALA A 90 4.31 8.46 6.90
C ALA A 90 5.73 8.01 7.25
N VAL A 91 6.45 8.87 7.96
CA VAL A 91 7.86 8.64 8.34
C VAL A 91 7.92 8.32 9.82
N VAL A 92 8.70 7.28 10.16
CA VAL A 92 9.07 6.98 11.54
C VAL A 92 10.58 7.02 11.68
N SER A 93 11.06 7.76 12.68
CA SER A 93 12.48 7.80 13.03
C SER A 93 12.82 6.61 13.90
N VAL A 94 13.98 6.00 13.65
CA VAL A 94 14.44 4.82 14.40
C VAL A 94 14.97 5.20 15.79
N GLY A 95 15.48 6.43 15.91
CA GLY A 95 15.98 6.98 17.17
C GLY A 95 17.26 6.31 17.63
N SER A 96 17.54 6.34 18.94
CA SER A 96 18.80 5.84 19.50
C SER A 96 18.99 4.31 19.39
N THR A 97 17.96 3.58 18.98
CA THR A 97 18.06 2.13 18.78
C THR A 97 18.93 1.79 17.58
N GLY A 98 18.92 2.66 16.55
CA GLY A 98 19.59 2.42 15.28
C GLY A 98 18.97 1.28 14.46
N MET A 99 19.17 1.34 13.16
CA MET A 99 19.15 0.18 12.29
C MET A 99 20.52 -0.51 12.37
N GLN A 100 20.54 -1.82 12.19
CA GLN A 100 21.79 -2.58 12.22
C GLN A 100 22.31 -2.75 10.79
N ASN A 101 23.63 -2.68 10.61
CA ASN A 101 24.31 -2.75 9.30
C ASN A 101 24.86 -4.16 9.06
N GLY A 102 24.12 -5.19 9.48
CA GLY A 102 24.47 -6.59 9.29
C GLY A 102 24.07 -7.08 7.90
N ALA A 103 24.93 -7.94 7.33
CA ALA A 103 24.67 -8.65 6.09
C ALA A 103 24.25 -10.12 6.38
N PRO A 104 22.95 -10.43 6.54
CA PRO A 104 21.79 -9.54 6.40
C PRO A 104 21.20 -9.03 7.71
N ASP A 105 20.39 -7.98 7.60
CA ASP A 105 19.42 -7.48 8.57
C ASP A 105 18.15 -7.06 7.81
N GLY A 106 17.07 -6.72 8.52
CA GLY A 106 15.81 -6.44 7.85
C GLY A 106 14.73 -5.79 8.70
N LEU A 107 13.58 -5.58 8.06
CA LEU A 107 12.43 -4.89 8.61
C LEU A 107 11.12 -5.47 8.07
N ALA A 108 10.12 -5.55 8.95
CA ALA A 108 8.77 -5.98 8.59
C ALA A 108 7.77 -4.86 8.79
N LEU A 109 6.92 -4.62 7.80
CA LEU A 109 5.72 -3.80 7.93
C LEU A 109 4.58 -4.69 8.41
N VAL A 110 3.94 -4.30 9.51
CA VAL A 110 2.86 -5.07 10.14
C VAL A 110 1.62 -4.19 10.28
N ASN A 111 0.49 -4.69 9.81
CA ASN A 111 -0.77 -3.96 9.86
C ASN A 111 -1.36 -3.90 11.29
N SER A 112 -2.46 -3.14 11.45
CA SER A 112 -3.16 -2.97 12.72
C SER A 112 -3.75 -4.26 13.30
N SER A 113 -3.95 -5.30 12.48
CA SER A 113 -4.39 -6.63 12.90
C SER A 113 -3.24 -7.55 13.29
N GLY A 114 -1.99 -7.08 13.23
CA GLY A 114 -0.80 -7.86 13.55
C GLY A 114 -0.29 -8.75 12.41
N GLN A 115 -0.82 -8.62 11.20
CA GLN A 115 -0.38 -9.39 10.03
C GLN A 115 0.80 -8.71 9.35
N VAL A 116 1.78 -9.50 8.92
CA VAL A 116 2.92 -9.01 8.13
C VAL A 116 2.45 -8.69 6.71
N VAL A 117 2.67 -7.45 6.29
CA VAL A 117 2.39 -6.95 4.93
C VAL A 117 3.63 -7.08 4.05
N GLN A 118 4.79 -6.74 4.61
CA GLN A 118 6.09 -6.94 3.96
C GLN A 118 7.10 -7.40 5.00
N PHE A 119 8.03 -8.26 4.56
CA PHE A 119 9.25 -8.55 5.29
C PHE A 119 10.42 -8.41 4.32
N LEU A 120 11.15 -7.32 4.47
CA LEU A 120 12.27 -6.95 3.62
C LEU A 120 13.59 -7.17 4.36
N SER A 121 14.65 -7.49 3.63
CA SER A 121 16.02 -7.51 4.14
C SER A 121 16.96 -6.81 3.17
N TYR A 122 18.10 -6.39 3.68
CA TYR A 122 19.18 -5.81 2.88
C TYR A 122 20.45 -6.64 3.07
N GLU A 123 21.33 -6.61 2.06
CA GLU A 123 22.63 -7.32 2.06
C GLU A 123 22.56 -8.85 2.23
N GLY A 124 21.38 -9.43 2.02
CA GLY A 124 21.12 -10.86 2.03
C GLY A 124 19.69 -11.17 2.50
N SER A 125 19.30 -12.44 2.47
CA SER A 125 18.00 -12.90 2.97
C SER A 125 18.18 -13.79 4.21
N PHE A 126 17.20 -13.76 5.10
CA PHE A 126 17.15 -14.62 6.28
C PHE A 126 15.70 -14.97 6.63
N SER A 127 15.51 -15.87 7.59
CA SER A 127 14.17 -16.16 8.14
C SER A 127 14.08 -15.64 9.57
N ALA A 128 12.96 -15.01 9.91
CA ALA A 128 12.74 -14.54 11.26
C ALA A 128 12.44 -15.70 12.21
N THR A 129 13.03 -15.66 13.40
CA THR A 129 12.91 -16.70 14.44
C THR A 129 11.89 -16.36 15.52
N ASN A 130 11.49 -15.10 15.63
CA ASN A 130 10.47 -14.61 16.56
C ASN A 130 9.72 -13.41 15.97
N GLY A 131 8.87 -12.76 16.78
CA GLY A 131 8.12 -11.58 16.37
C GLY A 131 7.01 -11.86 15.34
N PRO A 132 6.35 -10.82 14.81
CA PRO A 132 5.27 -10.97 13.84
C PRO A 132 5.67 -11.70 12.55
N ALA A 133 6.95 -11.68 12.18
CA ALA A 133 7.46 -12.35 10.98
C ALA A 133 8.00 -13.77 11.26
N ALA A 134 7.84 -14.31 12.47
CA ALA A 134 8.35 -15.63 12.84
C ALA A 134 7.98 -16.71 11.80
N GLY A 135 8.99 -17.41 11.30
CA GLY A 135 8.83 -18.46 10.29
C GLY A 135 8.72 -17.97 8.84
N LEU A 136 8.66 -16.66 8.60
CA LEU A 136 8.71 -16.08 7.25
C LEU A 136 10.16 -15.86 6.82
N SER A 137 10.42 -16.05 5.53
CA SER A 137 11.67 -15.64 4.88
C SER A 137 11.55 -14.22 4.33
N SER A 138 12.59 -13.41 4.47
CA SER A 138 12.63 -12.04 3.98
C SER A 138 12.82 -11.96 2.46
N SER A 139 12.23 -10.94 1.84
CA SER A 139 12.51 -10.56 0.46
C SER A 139 13.70 -9.61 0.42
N LEU A 140 14.74 -9.97 -0.33
CA LEU A 140 15.92 -9.13 -0.50
C LEU A 140 15.61 -7.85 -1.29
N VAL A 141 15.99 -6.70 -0.72
CA VAL A 141 16.16 -5.43 -1.44
C VAL A 141 17.47 -5.53 -2.24
N PRO A 142 17.43 -5.37 -3.58
CA PRO A 142 18.60 -5.60 -4.44
C PRO A 142 19.62 -4.45 -4.41
N GLN A 143 19.44 -3.47 -3.54
CA GLN A 143 20.29 -2.29 -3.38
C GLN A 143 20.73 -2.21 -1.92
N SER A 144 21.90 -1.59 -1.70
CA SER A 144 22.49 -1.45 -0.37
C SER A 144 22.99 -0.03 -0.18
N GLU A 145 22.89 0.44 1.05
CA GLU A 145 23.74 1.50 1.55
C GLU A 145 25.05 0.90 2.06
N THR A 146 26.10 1.71 2.11
CA THR A 146 27.41 1.29 2.60
C THR A 146 28.00 2.39 3.46
N ASN A 147 29.12 2.11 4.11
CA ASN A 147 29.95 3.09 4.80
C ASN A 147 30.52 4.23 3.92
N SER A 148 30.16 4.28 2.64
CA SER A 148 30.45 5.37 1.71
C SER A 148 29.22 6.11 1.21
N THR A 149 28.01 5.66 1.56
CA THR A 149 26.76 6.35 1.29
C THR A 149 26.78 7.72 2.00
N PRO A 150 26.53 8.84 1.29
CA PRO A 150 26.51 10.15 1.94
C PRO A 150 25.36 10.25 2.95
N SER A 151 25.61 10.94 4.07
CA SER A 151 24.53 11.30 5.02
C SER A 151 23.42 12.08 4.30
N GLY A 152 22.16 11.70 4.57
CA GLY A 152 20.98 12.28 3.92
C GLY A 152 20.61 11.62 2.59
N TYR A 153 21.20 10.46 2.28
CA TYR A 153 20.75 9.57 1.22
C TYR A 153 19.86 8.47 1.81
N SER A 154 19.13 7.77 0.95
CA SER A 154 18.25 6.66 1.31
C SER A 154 18.11 5.69 0.14
N LEU A 155 17.72 4.45 0.46
CA LEU A 155 17.10 3.56 -0.52
C LEU A 155 15.64 3.98 -0.70
N GLN A 156 15.21 4.12 -1.94
CA GLN A 156 13.87 4.61 -2.28
C GLN A 156 13.29 3.89 -3.50
N LEU A 157 11.99 3.64 -3.48
CA LEU A 157 11.27 3.05 -4.59
C LEU A 157 11.09 4.05 -5.74
N THR A 158 11.26 3.57 -6.97
CA THR A 158 11.01 4.30 -8.22
C THR A 158 10.17 3.45 -9.17
N GLY A 159 9.63 4.06 -10.24
CA GLY A 159 8.76 3.40 -11.21
C GLY A 159 7.32 3.92 -11.18
N SER A 160 6.41 3.23 -11.86
CA SER A 160 5.02 3.67 -12.02
C SER A 160 4.04 2.53 -11.73
N GLY A 161 3.05 2.76 -10.87
CA GLY A 161 2.09 1.72 -10.49
C GLY A 161 1.15 2.12 -9.37
N SER A 162 0.46 1.14 -8.80
CA SER A 162 -0.48 1.30 -7.67
C SER A 162 -0.24 0.28 -6.55
N SER A 163 0.77 -0.59 -6.69
CA SER A 163 1.11 -1.65 -5.75
C SER A 163 2.63 -1.84 -5.66
N TYR A 164 3.11 -2.33 -4.51
CA TYR A 164 4.55 -2.50 -4.24
C TYR A 164 5.31 -3.23 -5.36
N ALA A 165 4.72 -4.30 -5.91
CA ALA A 165 5.35 -5.15 -6.92
C ALA A 165 5.64 -4.46 -8.27
N GLN A 166 5.08 -3.26 -8.50
CA GLN A 166 5.30 -2.48 -9.72
C GLN A 166 6.43 -1.46 -9.58
N PHE A 167 7.03 -1.34 -8.39
CA PHE A 167 8.15 -0.46 -8.13
C PHE A 167 9.44 -1.26 -8.00
N SER A 168 10.56 -0.55 -8.09
CA SER A 168 11.88 -1.12 -7.89
C SER A 168 12.72 -0.21 -7.02
N TRP A 169 13.51 -0.80 -6.13
CA TRP A 169 14.47 -0.09 -5.30
C TRP A 169 15.58 0.49 -6.17
N ALA A 170 15.78 1.80 -6.08
CA ALA A 170 16.92 2.48 -6.70
C ALA A 170 18.15 2.43 -5.79
N ALA A 171 19.34 2.61 -6.39
CA ALA A 171 20.56 2.84 -5.63
C ALA A 171 20.40 4.08 -4.71
N PRO A 172 21.19 4.19 -3.63
CA PRO A 172 21.06 5.30 -2.69
C PRO A 172 21.08 6.66 -3.39
N ALA A 173 20.09 7.50 -3.08
CA ALA A 173 19.97 8.86 -3.60
C ALA A 173 19.51 9.81 -2.48
N ALA A 174 19.59 11.11 -2.71
CA ALA A 174 19.17 12.11 -1.71
C ALA A 174 17.75 11.81 -1.21
N SER A 175 17.58 11.73 0.11
CA SER A 175 16.35 11.27 0.74
C SER A 175 15.18 12.19 0.46
N SER A 176 14.00 11.61 0.32
CA SER A 176 12.72 12.29 0.07
C SER A 176 11.70 12.11 1.20
N PHE A 177 12.13 11.63 2.38
CA PHE A 177 11.28 11.44 3.56
C PHE A 177 10.23 12.56 3.76
N GLY A 178 8.96 12.19 3.76
CA GLY A 178 7.79 13.07 3.91
C GLY A 178 7.26 13.65 2.60
N ALA A 179 7.91 13.36 1.47
CA ALA A 179 7.54 13.80 0.13
C ALA A 179 7.44 12.61 -0.83
N CYS A 180 7.12 12.85 -2.10
CA CYS A 180 7.11 11.79 -3.11
C CYS A 180 8.54 11.50 -3.58
N ASN A 181 8.88 10.22 -3.70
CA ASN A 181 10.20 9.82 -4.21
C ASN A 181 10.39 10.34 -5.65
N PRO A 182 11.54 10.97 -5.95
CA PRO A 182 11.93 11.28 -7.32
C PRO A 182 11.87 10.04 -8.24
N GLY A 183 11.21 10.16 -9.39
CA GLY A 183 11.07 9.05 -10.34
C GLY A 183 10.04 7.99 -9.94
N GLN A 184 9.25 8.23 -8.89
CA GLN A 184 8.09 7.41 -8.55
C GLN A 184 6.79 8.10 -8.99
N THR A 185 5.95 7.39 -9.73
CA THR A 185 4.61 7.84 -10.12
C THR A 185 3.57 6.87 -9.58
N LEU A 186 2.86 7.28 -8.54
CA LEU A 186 1.74 6.49 -8.03
C LEU A 186 0.46 6.81 -8.78
N THR A 187 -0.30 5.76 -9.07
CA THR A 187 -1.59 5.80 -9.75
C THR A 187 -2.61 5.05 -8.90
N GLY A 188 -3.88 5.43 -8.96
CA GLY A 188 -4.94 4.66 -8.32
C GLY A 188 -5.01 4.76 -6.79
N GLY A 189 -4.33 5.71 -6.14
CA GLY A 189 -4.41 5.92 -4.69
C GLY A 189 -5.76 6.43 -4.17
N GLY A 190 -6.81 6.39 -5.00
CA GLY A 190 -8.15 6.82 -4.64
C GLY A 190 -8.76 5.92 -3.58
N GLY A 191 -8.36 6.12 -2.32
CA GLY A 191 -9.21 5.86 -1.19
C GLY A 191 -10.52 6.61 -1.42
N GLY A 192 -11.63 5.89 -1.24
CA GLY A 192 -12.97 6.45 -1.18
C GLY A 192 -13.08 7.51 -0.08
N GLY A 193 -12.63 8.72 -0.39
CA GLY A 193 -12.85 9.95 0.36
C GLY A 193 -14.09 10.69 -0.11
N GLY A 194 -15.15 9.93 -0.41
CA GLY A 194 -16.53 10.38 -0.47
C GLY A 194 -17.41 9.55 0.47
N GLY A 195 -16.82 8.90 1.47
CA GLY A 195 -17.53 8.21 2.55
C GLY A 195 -18.07 9.19 3.58
N GLY A 196 -18.91 10.14 3.14
CA GLY A 196 -19.93 10.65 4.03
C GLY A 196 -20.81 9.46 4.40
N SER A 197 -20.71 9.00 5.66
CA SER A 197 -21.73 8.13 6.23
C SER A 197 -23.06 8.87 6.14
N GLY A 198 -23.86 8.51 5.13
CA GLY A 198 -25.03 9.30 4.76
C GLY A 198 -25.81 8.75 3.58
N GLY A 199 -26.02 7.42 3.55
CA GLY A 199 -27.06 6.76 2.76
C GLY A 199 -26.92 6.82 1.24
N SER A 200 -26.97 5.66 0.60
CA SER A 200 -27.13 5.50 -0.86
C SER A 200 -28.48 6.00 -1.40
N SER A 201 -29.19 6.83 -0.63
CA SER A 201 -30.49 7.40 -0.98
C SER A 201 -30.32 8.73 -1.68
N LEU A 202 -30.82 8.81 -2.91
CA LEU A 202 -31.17 10.08 -3.54
C LEU A 202 -32.43 10.62 -2.87
N SER A 203 -32.41 11.88 -2.44
CA SER A 203 -33.57 12.58 -1.85
C SER A 203 -34.10 13.62 -2.82
N ASN A 204 -35.43 13.80 -2.85
CA ASN A 204 -36.07 14.75 -3.78
C ASN A 204 -35.50 16.16 -3.62
N ASN A 205 -35.26 16.86 -4.73
CA ASN A 205 -34.72 18.22 -4.79
C ASN A 205 -33.33 18.47 -4.15
N VAL A 206 -32.51 17.42 -3.94
CA VAL A 206 -31.13 17.60 -3.47
C VAL A 206 -30.15 17.24 -4.60
N PRO A 207 -29.45 18.22 -5.21
CA PRO A 207 -28.38 17.95 -6.14
C PRO A 207 -27.30 17.09 -5.48
N ARG A 208 -26.87 16.03 -6.17
CA ARG A 208 -25.73 15.22 -5.79
C ARG A 208 -24.60 15.51 -6.77
N ASP A 209 -23.69 16.36 -6.33
CA ASP A 209 -22.49 16.70 -7.09
C ASP A 209 -21.35 15.74 -6.74
N GLY A 210 -20.36 15.64 -7.62
CA GLY A 210 -19.21 14.74 -7.42
C GLY A 210 -19.46 13.27 -7.77
N LEU A 211 -20.57 12.96 -8.44
CA LEU A 211 -20.78 11.64 -9.04
C LEU A 211 -19.83 11.46 -10.22
N ALA A 212 -18.79 10.66 -10.02
CA ALA A 212 -17.82 10.32 -11.06
C ALA A 212 -17.86 8.82 -11.36
N ALA A 213 -17.83 8.49 -12.64
CA ALA A 213 -17.68 7.12 -13.12
C ALA A 213 -16.61 7.10 -14.22
N SER A 214 -15.82 6.03 -14.30
CA SER A 214 -14.89 5.83 -15.41
C SER A 214 -15.65 5.64 -16.73
N SER A 215 -15.02 5.96 -17.87
CA SER A 215 -15.60 5.71 -19.19
C SER A 215 -16.02 4.24 -19.33
N GLY A 216 -17.28 4.00 -19.70
CA GLY A 216 -17.86 2.66 -19.81
C GLY A 216 -18.44 2.07 -18.51
N ALA A 217 -18.38 2.78 -17.37
CA ALA A 217 -19.04 2.34 -16.13
C ALA A 217 -20.52 2.75 -16.08
N THR A 218 -21.34 1.91 -15.45
CA THR A 218 -22.74 2.21 -15.14
C THR A 218 -22.87 2.53 -13.66
N LEU A 219 -23.40 3.71 -13.32
CA LEU A 219 -23.78 4.04 -11.95
C LEU A 219 -25.20 3.51 -11.70
N GLN A 220 -25.34 2.55 -10.79
CA GLN A 220 -26.64 2.03 -10.36
C GLN A 220 -27.08 2.72 -9.07
N TYR A 221 -28.29 3.28 -9.06
CA TYR A 221 -28.92 3.87 -7.89
C TYR A 221 -30.23 3.13 -7.59
N THR A 222 -30.55 2.97 -6.31
CA THR A 222 -31.85 2.41 -5.87
C THR A 222 -32.63 3.52 -5.17
N MET A 223 -33.74 3.93 -5.77
CA MET A 223 -34.70 4.80 -5.10
C MET A 223 -35.65 3.90 -4.30
N ALA A 224 -35.60 3.99 -2.97
CA ALA A 224 -36.60 3.35 -2.12
C ALA A 224 -37.81 4.30 -2.01
N VAL A 225 -38.94 3.93 -2.63
CA VAL A 225 -40.22 4.62 -2.43
C VAL A 225 -40.94 3.97 -1.24
N PRO A 226 -41.16 4.68 -0.13
CA PRO A 226 -41.91 4.14 1.00
C PRO A 226 -43.35 3.79 0.61
N ALA A 227 -43.90 2.72 1.20
CA ALA A 227 -45.29 2.36 0.98
C ALA A 227 -46.22 3.52 1.38
N GLY A 228 -47.09 3.93 0.46
CA GLY A 228 -48.07 5.02 0.68
C GLY A 228 -47.61 6.42 0.24
N ALA A 229 -46.45 6.57 -0.39
CA ALA A 229 -46.07 7.86 -1.00
C ALA A 229 -46.95 8.18 -2.23
N SER A 230 -47.51 9.39 -2.27
CA SER A 230 -48.15 9.99 -3.45
C SER A 230 -47.49 11.34 -3.76
N ASP A 231 -47.52 11.75 -5.03
CA ASP A 231 -46.91 12.98 -5.57
C ASP A 231 -45.37 13.05 -5.49
N LEU A 232 -44.69 12.02 -6.01
CA LEU A 232 -43.22 12.00 -6.24
C LEU A 232 -42.80 12.83 -7.45
#